data_AF-A8U1P4-F1
#
_entry.id   AF-A8U1P4-F1
#
_cell.length_a   1.000
_cell.length_b   1.000
_cell.length_c   1.000
_cell.angle_alpha   90.00
_cell.angle_beta   90.00
_cell.angle_gamma   90.00
#
_symmetry.space_group_name_H-M   'P 1'
#
loop_
_entity.id
_entity.type
_entity.pdbx_description
1 polymer ?
#
loop_
_entity_poly.entity_id
_entity_poly.type
_entity_poly.pdbx_seq_one_letter_code
_entity_poly.pdbx_strand_id
1 'polypeptide(L)'
;MTRKIVVTEYISLDGVIEDPVGMEDSGLGNWTGPFSRGPEGDRFKLEELLAANCLIFGRATYDAFAAAWPHMKDETGMADRMNSLP
;
A
#
# COMPACT_ATOMS: atom_id res chain seq x y z
N MET A 1 -2.15 -26.78 5.31
CA MET A 1 -1.76 -26.04 4.09
C MET A 1 -0.84 -24.89 4.48
N THR A 2 0.17 -24.58 3.67
CA THR A 2 1.11 -23.48 3.90
C THR A 2 0.50 -22.17 3.38
N ARG A 3 0.59 -21.08 4.15
CA ARG A 3 0.18 -19.74 3.70
C ARG A 3 1.24 -19.16 2.76
N LYS A 4 0.81 -18.42 1.74
CA LYS A 4 1.72 -17.69 0.84
C LYS A 4 2.19 -16.40 1.50
N ILE A 5 3.44 -16.02 1.26
CA ILE A 5 3.95 -14.66 1.48
C ILE A 5 3.84 -13.95 0.15
N VAL A 6 3.20 -12.79 0.13
CA VAL A 6 2.99 -11.97 -1.06
C VAL A 6 3.70 -10.64 -0.83
N VAL A 7 4.48 -10.21 -1.82
CA VAL A 7 5.11 -8.89 -1.85
C VAL A 7 4.40 -8.09 -2.93
N THR A 8 3.94 -6.90 -2.57
CA THR A 8 3.27 -5.99 -3.51
C THR A 8 3.78 -4.59 -3.28
N GLU A 9 4.34 -4.01 -4.34
CA GLU A 9 5.05 -2.74 -4.29
C GLU A 9 4.87 -1.99 -5.61
N TYR A 10 5.14 -0.69 -5.58
CA TYR A 10 5.45 0.07 -6.78
C TYR A 10 6.95 -0.02 -7.03
N ILE A 11 7.35 -0.10 -8.30
CA ILE A 11 8.75 -0.04 -8.72
C ILE A 11 8.88 0.75 -10.01
N SER A 12 9.87 1.62 -10.10
CA SER A 12 10.22 2.31 -11.35
C SER A 12 10.90 1.34 -12.34
N LEU A 13 11.03 1.76 -13.61
CA LEU A 13 11.71 0.93 -14.63
C LEU A 13 13.19 0.67 -14.29
N ASP A 14 13.84 1.61 -13.62
CA ASP A 14 15.22 1.55 -13.16
C ASP A 14 15.38 1.02 -11.71
N GLY A 15 14.30 0.55 -11.09
CA GLY A 15 14.36 -0.23 -9.85
C GLY A 15 14.21 0.56 -8.55
N VAL A 16 13.72 1.79 -8.60
CA VAL A 16 13.43 2.62 -7.41
C VAL A 16 12.07 2.24 -6.83
N ILE A 17 12.04 1.95 -5.53
CA ILE A 17 10.83 1.59 -4.77
C ILE A 17 10.49 2.68 -3.73
N GLU A 18 11.50 3.43 -3.28
CA GLU A 18 11.39 4.39 -2.18
C GLU A 18 10.31 5.44 -2.42
N ASP A 19 9.51 5.70 -1.38
CA ASP A 19 8.57 6.80 -1.26
C ASP A 19 7.63 7.01 -2.47
N PRO A 20 6.95 5.97 -2.98
CA PRO A 20 6.20 6.05 -4.23
C PRO A 20 5.04 7.04 -4.18
N VAL A 21 4.54 7.31 -2.98
CA VAL A 21 3.37 8.15 -2.68
C VAL A 21 3.71 9.42 -1.88
N GLY A 22 4.99 9.66 -1.55
CA GLY A 22 5.42 10.91 -0.90
C GLY A 22 5.10 11.00 0.60
N MET A 23 5.08 9.86 1.30
CA MET A 23 4.75 9.75 2.72
C MET A 23 5.97 9.46 3.61
N GLU A 24 7.14 9.21 3.02
CA GLU A 24 8.36 8.80 3.72
C GLU A 24 9.45 9.90 3.76
N ASP A 25 9.16 11.10 3.23
CA ASP A 25 10.06 12.29 3.23
C ASP A 25 11.46 12.02 2.67
N SER A 26 11.54 11.17 1.63
CA SER A 26 12.82 10.77 1.01
C SER A 26 13.43 11.86 0.11
N GLY A 27 12.65 12.87 -0.28
CA GLY A 27 13.00 13.82 -1.33
C GLY A 27 12.75 13.32 -2.76
N LEU A 28 12.41 12.05 -2.96
CA LEU A 28 12.02 11.44 -4.24
C LEU A 28 10.50 11.18 -4.36
N GLY A 29 9.73 11.64 -3.38
CA GLY A 29 8.35 11.26 -3.17
C GLY A 29 7.36 11.48 -4.32
N ASN A 30 6.26 10.72 -4.29
CA ASN A 30 5.07 10.90 -5.13
C ASN A 30 5.31 10.70 -6.64
N TRP A 31 6.33 9.93 -7.03
CA TRP A 31 6.60 9.62 -8.43
C TRP A 31 5.51 8.75 -9.09
N THR A 32 4.65 8.07 -8.31
CA THR A 32 3.48 7.33 -8.84
C THR A 32 2.27 8.22 -9.14
N GLY A 33 2.19 9.42 -8.57
CA GLY A 33 1.01 10.30 -8.67
C GLY A 33 0.55 10.62 -10.10
N PRO A 34 1.44 10.82 -11.09
CA PRO A 34 1.06 11.03 -12.48
C PRO A 34 0.48 9.80 -13.20
N PHE A 35 0.58 8.60 -12.61
CA PHE A 35 0.20 7.35 -13.24
C PHE A 35 -1.08 6.79 -12.63
N SER A 36 -1.99 6.33 -13.50
CA SER A 36 -3.17 5.58 -13.08
C SER A 36 -2.97 4.09 -13.35
N ARG A 37 -3.28 3.26 -12.36
CA ARG A 37 -3.37 1.79 -12.51
C ARG A 37 -4.73 1.32 -13.05
N GLY A 38 -5.64 2.27 -13.31
CA GLY A 38 -6.98 2.04 -13.84
C GLY A 38 -7.91 1.23 -12.94
N PRO A 39 -9.18 1.05 -13.35
CA PRO A 39 -10.18 0.33 -12.55
C PRO A 39 -9.80 -1.13 -12.25
N GLU A 40 -9.10 -1.78 -13.17
CA GLU A 40 -8.66 -3.16 -12.98
C GLU A 40 -7.54 -3.27 -11.94
N GLY A 41 -6.57 -2.34 -11.95
CA GLY A 41 -5.51 -2.29 -10.95
C GLY A 41 -6.03 -1.93 -9.56
N ASP A 42 -7.00 -1.02 -9.48
CA ASP A 42 -7.69 -0.69 -8.22
C ASP A 42 -8.43 -1.89 -7.65
N ARG A 43 -9.19 -2.61 -8.50
CA ARG A 43 -9.89 -3.84 -8.10
C ARG A 43 -8.90 -4.91 -7.62
N PHE A 44 -7.81 -5.13 -8.36
CA PHE A 44 -6.78 -6.09 -7.98
C PHE A 44 -6.21 -5.80 -6.58
N LYS A 45 -5.87 -4.54 -6.29
CA LYS A 45 -5.31 -4.14 -4.99
C LYS A 45 -6.30 -4.28 -3.84
N LEU A 46 -7.58 -4.02 -4.08
CA LEU A 46 -8.63 -4.24 -3.08
C LEU A 46 -8.78 -5.74 -2.78
N GLU A 47 -8.91 -6.57 -3.82
CA GLU A 47 -9.04 -8.03 -3.68
C GLU A 47 -7.85 -8.65 -2.94
N GLU A 48 -6.64 -8.19 -3.24
CA GLU A 48 -5.41 -8.61 -2.54
C GLU A 48 -5.46 -8.30 -1.04
N LEU A 49 -5.83 -7.07 -0.67
CA LEU A 49 -5.92 -6.66 0.74
C LEU A 49 -7.01 -7.45 1.49
N LEU A 50 -8.15 -7.70 0.83
CA LEU A 50 -9.24 -8.50 1.41
C LEU A 50 -8.81 -9.96 1.65
N ALA A 51 -7.99 -10.53 0.76
CA ALA A 51 -7.46 -11.88 0.89
C ALA A 51 -6.34 -12.01 1.95
N ALA A 52 -5.69 -10.90 2.31
CA ALA A 52 -4.62 -10.89 3.31
C ALA A 52 -5.15 -11.22 4.73
N ASN A 53 -4.27 -11.76 5.58
CA ASN A 53 -4.58 -12.01 7.01
C ASN A 53 -3.68 -11.23 7.98
N CYS A 54 -2.65 -10.57 7.46
CA CYS A 54 -1.66 -9.78 8.19
C CYS A 54 -0.92 -8.90 7.19
N LEU A 55 -0.46 -7.74 7.63
CA LEU A 55 0.41 -6.86 6.87
C LEU A 55 1.78 -6.80 7.55
N ILE A 56 2.84 -6.88 6.75
CA ILE A 56 4.21 -6.85 7.26
C ILE A 56 4.89 -5.64 6.65
N PHE A 57 5.31 -4.71 7.50
CA PHE A 57 5.99 -3.49 7.09
C PHE A 57 7.34 -3.36 7.80
N GLY A 58 8.30 -2.74 7.12
CA GLY A 58 9.47 -2.16 7.78
C GLY A 58 9.07 -0.96 8.65
N ARG A 59 9.95 -0.50 9.55
CA ARG A 59 9.65 0.59 10.49
C ARG A 59 9.23 1.89 9.80
N ALA A 60 9.97 2.34 8.80
CA ALA A 60 9.70 3.61 8.12
C ALA A 60 8.31 3.61 7.45
N THR A 61 8.02 2.57 6.68
CA THR A 61 6.70 2.40 6.03
C THR A 61 5.58 2.23 7.05
N TYR A 62 5.81 1.50 8.16
CA TYR A 62 4.82 1.38 9.24
C TYR A 62 4.49 2.74 9.85
N ASP A 63 5.49 3.57 10.18
CA ASP A 63 5.28 4.86 10.81
C ASP A 63 4.50 5.82 9.86
N ALA A 64 4.83 5.82 8.56
CA ALA A 64 4.09 6.57 7.55
C ALA A 64 2.63 6.09 7.41
N PHE A 65 2.41 4.77 7.41
CA PHE A 65 1.07 4.20 7.30
C PHE A 65 0.24 4.44 8.56
N ALA A 66 0.81 4.23 9.75
CA ALA A 66 0.15 4.43 11.03
C ALA A 66 -0.26 5.89 11.27
N ALA A 67 0.47 6.85 10.70
CA ALA A 67 0.10 8.26 10.73
C ALA A 67 -1.10 8.60 9.82
N ALA A 68 -1.30 7.85 8.72
CA ALA A 68 -2.28 8.19 7.70
C ALA A 68 -3.57 7.36 7.78
N TRP A 69 -3.45 6.03 7.81
CA TRP A 69 -4.56 5.10 7.61
C TRP A 69 -5.67 5.15 8.67
N PRO A 70 -5.40 5.39 9.97
CA PRO A 70 -6.47 5.51 10.97
C PRO A 70 -7.45 6.66 10.72
N HIS A 71 -7.09 7.60 9.85
CA HIS A 71 -7.91 8.75 9.49
C HIS A 71 -8.56 8.63 8.11
N MET A 72 -8.17 7.63 7.31
CA MET A 72 -8.72 7.39 5.98
C MET A 72 -10.12 6.80 6.08
N LYS A 73 -11.00 7.20 5.15
CA LYS A 73 -12.34 6.64 4.97
C LYS A 73 -12.61 6.45 3.49
N ASP A 74 -13.18 5.32 3.14
CA ASP A 74 -13.58 5.00 1.77
C ASP A 74 -14.84 4.13 1.76
N GLU A 75 -15.56 4.14 0.65
CA GLU A 75 -16.79 3.35 0.48
C GLU A 75 -16.50 1.87 0.17
N THR A 76 -15.26 1.55 -0.23
CA THR A 76 -14.86 0.18 -0.63
C THR A 76 -14.47 -0.72 0.55
N GLY A 77 -14.37 -0.15 1.76
CA GLY A 77 -13.93 -0.85 2.96
C GLY A 77 -12.42 -1.11 3.02
N MET A 78 -11.62 -0.44 2.17
CA MET A 78 -10.18 -0.64 2.10
C MET A 78 -9.48 -0.14 3.38
N ALA A 79 -9.86 1.05 3.86
CA ALA A 79 -9.32 1.67 5.06
C ALA A 79 -9.71 0.86 6.30
N ASP A 80 -10.97 0.45 6.42
CA ASP A 80 -11.43 -0.43 7.50
C ASP A 80 -10.64 -1.74 7.50
N ARG A 81 -10.42 -2.33 6.32
CA ARG A 81 -9.65 -3.56 6.20
C ARG A 81 -8.20 -3.34 6.63
N MET A 82 -7.53 -2.33 6.09
CA MET A 82 -6.14 -1.98 6.41
C MET A 82 -5.92 -1.82 7.92
N ASN A 83 -6.82 -1.09 8.60
CA ASN A 83 -6.72 -0.83 10.04
C ASN A 83 -7.14 -2.03 10.92
N SER A 84 -7.83 -3.03 10.38
CA SER A 84 -8.25 -4.24 11.10
C SER A 84 -7.23 -5.37 11.09
N LEU A 85 -6.27 -5.31 10.16
CA LEU A 85 -5.26 -6.36 9.98
C LEU A 85 -4.14 -6.21 11.02
N PRO A 86 -3.63 -7.34 11.55
CA PRO A 86 -2.45 -7.32 12.42
C PRO A 86 -1.17 -7.01 11.64
#